data_AF-A0A9P3K5R2-F1
#
_entry.id   AF-A0A9P3K5R2-F1
#
_cell.length_a   1.000
_cell.length_b   1.000
_cell.length_c   1.000
_cell.angle_alpha   90.00
_cell.angle_beta   90.00
_cell.angle_gamma   90.00
#
_symmetry.space_group_name_H-M   'P 1'
#
loop_
_entity.id
_entity.type
_entity.pdbx_description
1 polymer ?
#
loop_
_entity_poly.entity_id
_entity_poly.type
_entity_poly.pdbx_seq_one_letter_code
_entity_poly.pdbx_strand_id
1 'polypeptide(L)'
;MAALAPTSSLCHSIVSSTDAKFPSSVRANARLAARQPSTILPALSASPHLSSSASLNLSSRLIPTRPFDHGRQSTHSRVAVISAAAASDTPKVSPSSPSSSSKPLERVLVVGASGGVGQLCVASLLSKSLPVRALVRSVEKAEALFADAPADLIQIVSADLRQPGTISPALFTGVSAVIVCVGTTAFPSKRWDGDNGPEQTDYIGVKNLLAALPSTLSRIIFVSSAGVERYNQLPYNILNLFGVLKYKKMAEDLVKSSGIPYTILRPGRLTDGPYTSYDLNTLLKATAGMRKAVEVRRGSDTLSGETSRVTLAECCVQALGVKEAENEVFELLSVEGEGPGSDEGAWEKILASAPAGK
;
A
#
# COMPACT_ATOMS: atom_id res chain seq x y z
N MET A 1 -37.91 8.93 -61.80
CA MET A 1 -37.28 8.43 -63.04
C MET A 1 -35.85 8.05 -62.68
N ALA A 2 -35.60 6.78 -62.33
CA ALA A 2 -35.08 5.72 -63.23
C ALA A 2 -33.61 6.00 -63.63
N ALA A 3 -32.61 5.12 -63.51
CA ALA A 3 -32.55 3.71 -63.08
C ALA A 3 -31.06 3.24 -63.02
N LEU A 4 -30.86 2.04 -62.44
CA LEU A 4 -29.88 1.00 -62.79
C LEU A 4 -28.40 1.09 -62.34
N ALA A 5 -28.01 0.13 -61.50
CA ALA A 5 -26.67 -0.52 -61.48
C ALA A 5 -26.56 -1.53 -62.67
N PRO A 6 -25.36 -2.08 -63.02
CA PRO A 6 -24.91 -3.32 -62.37
C PRO A 6 -23.39 -3.68 -62.38
N THR A 7 -23.02 -4.59 -61.46
CA THR A 7 -22.12 -5.79 -61.55
C THR A 7 -20.64 -5.78 -62.04
N SER A 8 -19.75 -6.22 -61.11
CA SER A 8 -18.67 -7.23 -61.17
C SER A 8 -17.75 -7.42 -62.39
N SER A 9 -16.43 -7.59 -62.17
CA SER A 9 -15.68 -8.86 -62.39
C SER A 9 -14.14 -8.70 -62.49
N LEU A 10 -13.41 -9.74 -62.02
CA LEU A 10 -12.03 -10.21 -62.32
C LEU A 10 -10.83 -9.33 -61.88
N CYS A 11 -9.97 -9.73 -60.94
CA CYS A 11 -9.01 -10.86 -60.91
C CYS A 11 -8.03 -10.91 -62.09
N HIS A 12 -6.74 -10.63 -61.84
CA HIS A 12 -5.67 -11.58 -62.19
C HIS A 12 -4.34 -11.30 -61.47
N SER A 13 -3.76 -12.39 -61.00
CA SER A 13 -2.53 -12.61 -60.24
C SER A 13 -1.27 -12.64 -61.10
N ILE A 14 -0.11 -12.30 -60.52
CA ILE A 14 1.25 -12.83 -60.84
C ILE A 14 2.04 -12.78 -59.51
N VAL A 15 2.24 -13.88 -58.76
CA VAL A 15 3.19 -15.01 -58.87
C VAL A 15 4.67 -14.65 -58.61
N SER A 16 5.24 -15.28 -57.57
CA SER A 16 6.55 -15.96 -57.49
C SER A 16 7.24 -15.67 -56.14
N SER A 17 7.14 -16.57 -55.16
CA SER A 17 8.04 -17.71 -54.85
C SER A 17 9.32 -17.33 -54.09
N THR A 18 9.51 -17.86 -52.88
CA THR A 18 10.55 -18.86 -52.55
C THR A 18 10.60 -19.13 -51.04
N ASP A 19 10.97 -20.37 -50.75
CA ASP A 19 11.00 -21.11 -49.48
C ASP A 19 11.88 -20.53 -48.35
N ALA A 20 11.50 -20.81 -47.09
CA ALA A 20 12.40 -21.47 -46.12
C ALA A 20 11.70 -21.88 -44.80
N LYS A 21 11.54 -23.20 -44.65
CA LYS A 21 11.56 -24.09 -43.46
C LYS A 21 11.65 -23.46 -42.05
N PHE A 22 10.69 -23.85 -41.19
CA PHE A 22 10.84 -23.91 -39.72
C PHE A 22 10.80 -25.38 -39.25
N PRO A 23 11.68 -25.82 -38.33
CA PRO A 23 11.62 -27.16 -37.78
C PRO A 23 10.64 -27.27 -36.58
N SER A 24 10.02 -28.43 -36.53
CA SER A 24 9.01 -28.90 -35.59
C SER A 24 9.58 -29.54 -34.32
N SER A 25 8.71 -29.60 -33.31
CA SER A 25 8.53 -30.67 -32.31
C SER A 25 9.15 -30.48 -30.91
N VAL A 26 8.26 -30.35 -29.90
CA VAL A 26 8.26 -31.21 -28.72
C VAL A 26 6.81 -31.54 -28.35
N ARG A 27 6.54 -32.84 -28.23
CA ARG A 27 5.25 -33.48 -27.94
C ARG A 27 4.78 -33.22 -26.52
N ALA A 28 3.49 -32.94 -26.38
CA ALA A 28 2.73 -33.11 -25.14
C ALA A 28 2.52 -34.61 -24.86
N ASN A 29 2.86 -35.05 -23.65
CA ASN A 29 2.45 -36.36 -23.12
C ASN A 29 1.45 -36.13 -21.98
N ALA A 30 0.18 -36.40 -22.27
CA ALA A 30 -0.85 -36.61 -21.26
C ALA A 30 -0.78 -38.06 -20.78
N ARG A 31 -0.66 -38.28 -19.47
CA ARG A 31 -0.97 -39.56 -18.84
C ARG A 31 -2.01 -39.35 -17.75
N LEU A 32 -3.20 -39.87 -18.02
CA LEU A 32 -4.25 -40.20 -17.07
C LEU A 32 -3.70 -41.17 -16.00
N ALA A 33 -3.95 -40.87 -14.74
CA ALA A 33 -4.00 -41.88 -13.68
C ALA A 33 -5.19 -41.56 -12.77
N ALA A 34 -6.26 -42.33 -12.96
CA ALA A 34 -7.40 -42.38 -12.07
C ALA A 34 -6.99 -43.05 -10.75
N ARG A 35 -7.31 -42.42 -9.61
CA ARG A 35 -7.36 -43.09 -8.30
C ARG A 35 -8.60 -42.63 -7.54
N GLN A 36 -9.28 -43.61 -6.98
CA GLN A 36 -10.60 -43.56 -6.35
C GLN A 36 -10.59 -42.85 -4.99
N PRO A 37 -11.74 -42.36 -4.51
CA PRO A 37 -11.87 -41.79 -3.17
C PRO A 37 -12.14 -42.90 -2.14
N SER A 38 -11.29 -43.01 -1.13
CA SER A 38 -11.54 -43.78 0.08
C SER A 38 -12.17 -42.89 1.16
N THR A 39 -13.43 -43.21 1.47
CA THR A 39 -14.25 -42.68 2.56
C THR A 39 -13.71 -43.15 3.90
N ILE A 40 -13.30 -42.25 4.80
CA ILE A 40 -13.13 -42.54 6.23
C ILE A 40 -13.68 -41.36 7.04
N LEU A 41 -14.81 -41.61 7.70
CA LEU A 41 -15.38 -40.80 8.79
C LEU A 41 -14.51 -40.92 10.05
N PRO A 42 -14.46 -39.88 10.90
CA PRO A 42 -14.31 -40.10 12.33
C PRO A 42 -15.59 -39.72 13.09
N ALA A 43 -15.88 -40.57 14.07
CA ALA A 43 -17.03 -40.56 14.94
C ALA A 43 -17.06 -39.35 15.88
N LEU A 44 -18.28 -38.84 16.12
CA LEU A 44 -18.61 -38.08 17.31
C LEU A 44 -18.47 -38.97 18.54
N SER A 45 -17.77 -38.50 19.56
CA SER A 45 -18.02 -38.89 20.95
C SER A 45 -18.32 -37.64 21.77
N ALA A 46 -19.34 -37.76 22.60
CA ALA A 46 -19.88 -36.69 23.42
C ALA A 46 -19.57 -36.95 24.91
N SER A 47 -19.46 -35.84 25.65
CA SER A 47 -19.72 -35.64 27.09
C SER A 47 -18.58 -35.95 28.10
N PRO A 48 -18.62 -35.44 29.35
CA PRO A 48 -19.37 -34.29 29.91
C PRO A 48 -18.53 -33.32 30.80
N HIS A 49 -19.19 -32.21 31.18
CA HIS A 49 -19.01 -31.31 32.33
C HIS A 49 -17.90 -31.56 33.37
N LEU A 50 -17.23 -30.49 33.80
CA LEU A 50 -17.09 -30.17 35.23
C LEU A 50 -16.84 -28.66 35.47
N SER A 51 -17.66 -28.08 36.34
CA SER A 51 -17.51 -26.75 36.93
C SER A 51 -16.28 -26.66 37.82
N SER A 52 -15.61 -25.50 37.83
CA SER A 52 -15.00 -24.98 39.06
C SER A 52 -14.83 -23.47 38.98
N SER A 53 -15.63 -22.80 39.79
CA SER A 53 -15.54 -21.41 40.20
C SER A 53 -14.32 -21.18 41.10
N ALA A 54 -13.49 -20.20 40.78
CA ALA A 54 -12.51 -19.64 41.71
C ALA A 54 -12.59 -18.11 41.68
N SER A 55 -13.34 -17.59 42.64
CA SER A 55 -13.34 -16.18 43.04
C SER A 55 -11.96 -15.80 43.59
N LEU A 56 -11.32 -14.77 43.03
CA LEU A 56 -10.15 -14.14 43.64
C LEU A 56 -10.57 -12.83 44.31
N ASN A 57 -10.49 -12.86 45.64
CA ASN A 57 -10.68 -11.72 46.53
C ASN A 57 -9.60 -10.66 46.28
N LEU A 58 -10.03 -9.45 45.92
CA LEU A 58 -9.20 -8.26 45.93
C LEU A 58 -9.31 -7.62 47.32
N SER A 59 -8.35 -7.93 48.20
CA SER A 59 -8.20 -7.22 49.47
C SER A 59 -7.21 -6.07 49.31
N SER A 60 -7.74 -4.89 49.56
CA SER A 60 -7.07 -3.60 49.72
C SER A 60 -6.00 -3.63 50.82
N ARG A 61 -4.82 -3.08 50.51
CA ARG A 61 -3.91 -2.51 51.52
C ARG A 61 -3.41 -1.15 51.05
N LEU A 62 -3.88 -0.14 51.76
CA LEU A 62 -3.38 1.23 51.78
C LEU A 62 -2.25 1.36 52.81
N ILE A 63 -1.58 2.52 52.72
CA ILE A 63 -0.82 3.27 53.76
C ILE A 63 0.72 2.98 53.80
N PRO A 64 1.62 3.96 54.08
CA PRO A 64 1.51 5.44 54.16
C PRO A 64 2.55 6.23 53.34
N THR A 65 2.17 7.46 52.99
CA THR A 65 3.04 8.63 52.76
C THR A 65 3.54 9.23 54.07
N ARG A 66 4.78 9.75 54.12
CA ARG A 66 5.24 10.78 55.08
C ARG A 66 6.43 11.60 54.50
N PRO A 67 6.73 12.80 55.04
CA PRO A 67 6.85 14.03 54.23
C PRO A 67 8.19 14.79 54.37
N PHE A 68 8.31 15.88 53.57
CA PHE A 68 9.01 17.17 53.79
C PHE A 68 10.44 17.20 54.40
N ASP A 69 11.39 17.86 53.71
CA ASP A 69 11.99 19.12 54.21
C ASP A 69 12.73 19.93 53.13
N HIS A 70 12.72 21.26 53.28
CA HIS A 70 13.45 22.28 52.53
C HIS A 70 14.87 22.46 53.09
N GLY A 71 15.87 22.68 52.22
CA GLY A 71 17.23 23.04 52.65
C GLY A 71 17.98 23.83 51.59
N ARG A 72 17.96 25.15 51.74
CA ARG A 72 18.66 26.18 50.96
C ARG A 72 20.08 26.38 51.52
N GLN A 73 21.08 26.62 50.67
CA GLN A 73 22.30 27.47 50.81
C GLN A 73 23.39 26.93 49.86
N SER A 74 23.82 27.65 48.81
CA SER A 74 24.70 28.84 48.77
C SER A 74 26.10 28.60 49.32
N THR A 75 27.13 28.57 48.46
CA THR A 75 28.17 29.62 48.33
C THR A 75 29.41 29.15 47.55
N HIS A 76 30.05 30.14 46.92
CA HIS A 76 31.23 30.14 46.07
C HIS A 76 32.51 29.45 46.60
N SER A 77 33.34 28.95 45.67
CA SER A 77 34.81 29.15 45.69
C SER A 77 35.41 28.82 44.30
N ARG A 78 35.87 29.83 43.54
CA ARG A 78 37.29 30.19 43.27
C ARG A 78 38.12 29.08 42.60
N VAL A 79 38.32 29.16 41.28
CA VAL A 79 39.52 29.67 40.57
C VAL A 79 40.78 28.80 40.76
N ALA A 80 41.27 28.22 39.66
CA ALA A 80 42.70 28.13 39.35
C ALA A 80 42.90 27.87 37.85
N VAL A 81 43.53 28.83 37.19
CA VAL A 81 44.15 28.73 35.86
C VAL A 81 45.53 28.12 36.06
N ILE A 82 45.89 27.09 35.31
CA ILE A 82 47.29 26.74 35.04
C ILE A 82 47.44 26.41 33.56
N SER A 83 48.32 27.18 32.92
CA SER A 83 48.86 27.02 31.58
C SER A 83 50.08 26.09 31.64
N ALA A 84 50.27 25.24 30.63
CA ALA A 84 51.61 24.84 30.18
C ALA A 84 51.53 24.13 28.81
N ALA A 85 52.32 24.66 27.87
CA ALA A 85 52.60 24.08 26.56
C ALA A 85 53.78 23.10 26.64
N ALA A 86 53.80 22.06 25.80
CA ALA A 86 54.99 21.56 25.12
C ALA A 86 54.61 20.53 24.03
N ALA A 87 55.30 20.62 22.91
CA ALA A 87 55.08 19.88 21.68
C ALA A 87 55.76 18.50 21.66
N SER A 88 55.20 17.57 20.88
CA SER A 88 55.97 16.52 20.20
C SER A 88 55.15 15.90 19.05
N ASP A 89 55.54 16.26 17.84
CA ASP A 89 55.76 15.43 16.64
C ASP A 89 54.79 14.28 16.29
N THR A 90 54.27 14.29 15.04
CA THR A 90 53.86 13.17 14.15
C THR A 90 52.82 13.64 13.10
N PRO A 91 52.59 12.93 11.97
CA PRO A 91 53.08 13.29 10.65
C PRO A 91 52.01 13.98 9.77
N LYS A 92 52.49 14.63 8.71
CA LYS A 92 51.71 15.31 7.67
C LYS A 92 50.76 14.35 6.95
N VAL A 93 49.50 14.29 7.39
CA VAL A 93 48.39 13.66 6.66
C VAL A 93 47.87 14.66 5.62
N SER A 94 48.06 14.33 4.35
CA SER A 94 47.44 14.98 3.20
C SER A 94 45.91 14.97 3.34
N PRO A 95 45.19 16.06 2.98
CA PRO A 95 43.74 16.12 3.13
C PRO A 95 43.09 15.20 2.10
N SER A 96 42.69 14.00 2.53
CA SER A 96 41.66 13.24 1.84
C SER A 96 40.35 14.00 1.98
N SER A 97 39.74 14.27 0.83
CA SER A 97 38.42 14.86 0.61
C SER A 97 37.39 14.45 1.67
N PRO A 98 36.49 15.37 2.08
CA PRO A 98 35.41 15.01 3.00
C PRO A 98 34.54 13.95 2.33
N SER A 99 34.48 12.77 2.95
CA SER A 99 33.51 11.75 2.63
C SER A 99 32.13 12.40 2.70
N SER A 100 31.43 12.37 1.57
CA SER A 100 30.03 12.79 1.50
C SER A 100 29.26 11.93 2.48
N SER A 101 28.90 12.49 3.63
CA SER A 101 27.83 11.97 4.48
C SER A 101 26.55 12.08 3.65
N SER A 102 26.33 11.13 2.75
CA SER A 102 25.10 11.03 2.00
C SER A 102 24.02 10.83 3.05
N LYS A 103 23.14 11.83 3.21
CA LYS A 103 21.87 11.59 3.87
C LYS A 103 21.30 10.31 3.26
N PRO A 104 20.86 9.34 4.08
CA PRO A 104 20.19 8.16 3.55
C PRO A 104 19.11 8.62 2.59
N LEU A 105 19.06 8.05 1.39
CA LEU A 105 18.02 8.35 0.43
C LEU A 105 16.66 8.19 1.11
N GLU A 106 15.89 9.29 1.17
CA GLU A 106 14.54 9.28 1.70
C GLU A 106 13.68 8.37 0.83
N ARG A 107 13.07 7.36 1.45
CA ARG A 107 12.26 6.34 0.77
C ARG A 107 10.79 6.56 1.00
N VAL A 108 9.98 6.14 0.02
CA VAL A 108 8.55 5.93 0.21
C VAL A 108 8.30 4.49 0.65
N LEU A 109 7.64 4.29 1.78
CA LEU A 109 7.21 2.97 2.24
C LEU A 109 5.89 2.62 1.58
N VAL A 110 5.84 1.54 0.81
CA VAL A 110 4.60 1.01 0.24
C VAL A 110 4.15 -0.21 1.04
N VAL A 111 3.08 -0.05 1.81
CA VAL A 111 2.47 -1.08 2.64
C VAL A 111 1.43 -1.83 1.81
N GLY A 112 1.57 -3.16 1.74
CA GLY A 112 0.76 -3.96 0.82
C GLY A 112 1.33 -3.97 -0.60
N ALA A 113 2.65 -3.82 -0.73
CA ALA A 113 3.36 -3.73 -2.01
C ALA A 113 3.12 -4.92 -2.95
N SER A 114 2.81 -6.11 -2.43
CA SER A 114 2.50 -7.29 -3.26
C SER A 114 1.03 -7.39 -3.70
N GLY A 115 0.18 -6.43 -3.31
CA GLY A 115 -1.22 -6.32 -3.74
C GLY A 115 -1.36 -5.62 -5.10
N GLY A 116 -2.55 -5.71 -5.71
CA GLY A 116 -2.76 -5.19 -7.08
C GLY A 116 -2.48 -3.70 -7.25
N VAL A 117 -2.92 -2.85 -6.30
CA VAL A 117 -2.61 -1.41 -6.32
C VAL A 117 -1.18 -1.15 -5.85
N GLY A 118 -0.72 -1.87 -4.80
CA GLY A 118 0.62 -1.69 -4.25
C GLY A 118 1.74 -1.93 -5.26
N GLN A 119 1.62 -2.96 -6.10
CA GLN A 119 2.61 -3.25 -7.16
C GLN A 119 2.71 -2.09 -8.16
N LEU A 120 1.57 -1.48 -8.50
CA LEU A 120 1.52 -0.33 -9.42
C LEU A 120 2.09 0.93 -8.77
N CYS A 121 1.86 1.15 -7.47
CA CYS A 121 2.53 2.25 -6.75
C CYS A 121 4.04 2.06 -6.74
N VAL A 122 4.53 0.85 -6.47
CA VAL A 122 5.98 0.53 -6.53
C VAL A 122 6.51 0.79 -7.94
N ALA A 123 5.85 0.28 -8.97
CA ALA A 123 6.27 0.48 -10.35
C ALA A 123 6.33 1.97 -10.74
N SER A 124 5.31 2.75 -10.35
CA SER A 124 5.24 4.19 -10.64
C SER A 124 6.36 4.96 -9.93
N LEU A 125 6.60 4.70 -8.65
CA LEU A 125 7.72 5.29 -7.90
C LEU A 125 9.08 4.97 -8.53
N LEU A 126 9.32 3.71 -8.89
CA LEU A 126 10.57 3.29 -9.53
C LEU A 126 10.76 3.95 -10.91
N SER A 127 9.69 4.11 -11.69
CA SER A 127 9.76 4.81 -12.99
C SER A 127 10.16 6.29 -12.85
N LYS A 128 9.89 6.89 -11.69
CA LYS A 128 10.30 8.25 -11.30
C LYS A 128 11.65 8.28 -10.59
N SER A 129 12.37 7.16 -10.53
CA SER A 129 13.64 7.00 -9.78
C SER A 129 13.52 7.35 -8.29
N LEU A 130 12.33 7.19 -7.70
CA LEU A 130 12.10 7.39 -6.28
C LEU A 130 12.39 6.10 -5.51
N PRO A 131 13.29 6.11 -4.51
CA PRO A 131 13.60 4.95 -3.69
C PRO A 131 12.37 4.44 -2.92
N VAL A 132 12.13 3.13 -2.99
CA VAL A 132 10.96 2.45 -2.42
C VAL A 132 11.38 1.45 -1.35
N ARG A 133 10.66 1.44 -0.24
CA ARG A 133 10.64 0.32 0.70
C ARG A 133 9.33 -0.44 0.54
N ALA A 134 9.39 -1.66 0.03
CA ALA A 134 8.22 -2.51 -0.21
C ALA A 134 7.95 -3.39 1.02
N LEU A 135 6.89 -3.09 1.78
CA LEU A 135 6.48 -3.89 2.93
C LEU A 135 5.48 -4.98 2.51
N VAL A 136 5.88 -6.22 2.74
CA VAL A 136 5.16 -7.44 2.35
C VAL A 136 5.08 -8.43 3.51
N ARG A 137 4.31 -9.52 3.31
CA ARG A 137 4.26 -10.64 4.27
C ARG A 137 5.12 -11.83 3.87
N SER A 138 5.23 -12.12 2.57
CA SER A 138 6.14 -13.13 2.03
C SER A 138 7.22 -12.41 1.23
N VAL A 139 8.46 -12.58 1.66
CA VAL A 139 9.64 -11.99 1.01
C VAL A 139 9.89 -12.70 -0.31
N GLU A 140 9.76 -14.02 -0.33
CA GLU A 140 9.98 -14.87 -1.50
C GLU A 140 9.07 -14.47 -2.66
N LYS A 141 7.78 -14.22 -2.36
CA LYS A 141 6.83 -13.72 -3.35
C LYS A 141 7.20 -12.33 -3.85
N ALA A 142 7.70 -11.46 -2.97
CA ALA A 142 8.08 -10.10 -3.33
C ALA A 142 9.36 -10.05 -4.16
N GLU A 143 10.35 -10.87 -3.84
CA GLU A 143 11.58 -11.03 -4.62
C GLU A 143 11.25 -11.51 -6.04
N ALA A 144 10.33 -12.47 -6.18
CA ALA A 144 9.85 -12.90 -7.49
C ALA A 144 9.07 -11.81 -8.24
N LEU A 145 8.25 -11.02 -7.53
CA LEU A 145 7.47 -9.91 -8.11
C LEU A 145 8.34 -8.73 -8.56
N PHE A 146 9.47 -8.50 -7.90
CA PHE A 146 10.32 -7.34 -8.11
C PHE A 146 11.72 -7.73 -8.59
N ALA A 147 11.87 -8.91 -9.19
CA ALA A 147 13.16 -9.44 -9.64
C ALA A 147 13.86 -8.52 -10.65
N ASP A 148 13.07 -7.87 -11.52
CA ASP A 148 13.56 -6.96 -12.56
C ASP A 148 13.68 -5.49 -12.10
N ALA A 149 13.38 -5.21 -10.82
CA ALA A 149 13.47 -3.86 -10.29
C ALA A 149 14.94 -3.45 -10.04
N PRO A 150 15.29 -2.16 -10.16
CA PRO A 150 16.62 -1.67 -9.82
C PRO A 150 16.93 -1.89 -8.32
N ALA A 151 17.91 -2.74 -8.03
CA ALA A 151 18.22 -3.18 -6.66
C ALA A 151 18.66 -2.05 -5.72
N ASP A 152 19.14 -0.93 -6.27
CA ASP A 152 19.50 0.29 -5.55
C ASP A 152 18.28 1.14 -5.16
N LEU A 153 17.19 1.02 -5.92
CA LEU A 153 15.95 1.78 -5.70
C LEU A 153 14.89 1.01 -4.91
N ILE A 154 14.94 -0.32 -4.81
CA ILE A 154 13.96 -1.09 -4.04
C ILE A 154 14.57 -1.80 -2.85
N GLN A 155 13.91 -1.69 -1.70
CA GLN A 155 14.20 -2.47 -0.51
C GLN A 155 12.97 -3.27 -0.09
N ILE A 156 13.05 -4.60 -0.13
CA ILE A 156 11.99 -5.48 0.37
C ILE A 156 12.15 -5.66 1.88
N VAL A 157 11.06 -5.47 2.62
CA VAL A 157 11.00 -5.68 4.07
C VAL A 157 9.74 -6.46 4.42
N SER A 158 9.76 -7.20 5.53
CA SER A 158 8.64 -8.03 5.96
C SER A 158 8.06 -7.59 7.30
N ALA A 159 6.74 -7.53 7.37
CA ALA A 159 5.97 -7.50 8.61
C ALA A 159 4.53 -7.98 8.34
N ASP A 160 3.90 -8.55 9.36
CA ASP A 160 2.46 -8.79 9.36
C ASP A 160 1.79 -7.74 10.24
N LEU A 161 1.07 -6.80 9.63
CA LEU A 161 0.43 -5.72 10.38
C LEU A 161 -0.58 -6.20 11.42
N ARG A 162 -1.10 -7.42 11.25
CA ARG A 162 -2.01 -8.07 12.19
C ARG A 162 -1.30 -8.48 13.48
N GLN A 163 0.03 -8.51 13.47
CA GLN A 163 0.91 -8.92 14.56
C GLN A 163 1.86 -7.76 14.92
N PRO A 164 1.49 -6.91 15.90
CA PRO A 164 2.26 -5.71 16.27
C PRO A 164 3.75 -5.98 16.52
N GLY A 165 4.08 -7.13 17.11
CA GLY A 165 5.47 -7.52 17.40
C GLY A 165 6.36 -7.71 16.17
N THR A 166 5.79 -7.78 14.97
CA THR A 166 6.55 -7.85 13.71
C THR A 166 6.84 -6.47 13.10
N ILE A 167 6.18 -5.40 13.59
CA ILE A 167 6.33 -4.04 13.08
C ILE A 167 7.49 -3.35 13.82
N SER A 168 8.72 -3.65 13.42
CA SER A 168 9.90 -3.06 14.07
C SER A 168 10.10 -1.58 13.67
N PRO A 169 10.61 -0.71 14.58
CA PRO A 169 10.92 0.68 14.25
C PRO A 169 11.89 0.85 13.07
N ALA A 170 12.77 -0.13 12.84
CA ALA A 170 13.72 -0.14 11.73
C ALA A 170 13.04 -0.09 10.35
N LEU A 171 11.76 -0.50 10.26
CA LEU A 171 10.96 -0.41 9.03
C LEU A 171 10.76 1.04 8.57
N PHE A 172 10.91 2.02 9.47
CA PHE A 172 10.66 3.44 9.18
C PHE A 172 11.95 4.27 9.07
N THR A 173 13.13 3.69 9.33
CA THR A 173 14.40 4.41 9.22
C THR A 173 14.64 4.87 7.77
N GLY A 174 14.77 6.18 7.57
CA GLY A 174 14.96 6.79 6.26
C GLY A 174 13.71 6.77 5.37
N VAL A 175 12.51 6.63 5.95
CA VAL A 175 11.23 6.76 5.25
C VAL A 175 10.70 8.19 5.46
N SER A 176 10.31 8.86 4.38
CA SER A 176 9.71 10.20 4.44
C SER A 176 8.19 10.17 4.34
N ALA A 177 7.63 9.24 3.56
CA ALA A 177 6.19 9.09 3.38
C ALA A 177 5.77 7.62 3.28
N VAL A 178 4.49 7.36 3.51
CA VAL A 178 3.92 6.00 3.49
C VAL A 178 2.70 5.96 2.58
N ILE A 179 2.64 4.99 1.67
CA ILE A 179 1.45 4.64 0.89
C ILE A 179 0.89 3.32 1.46
N VAL A 180 -0.37 3.36 1.89
CA VAL A 180 -1.06 2.23 2.53
C VAL A 180 -2.11 1.66 1.58
N CYS A 181 -1.77 0.53 0.96
CA CYS A 181 -2.61 -0.20 -0.01
C CYS A 181 -3.14 -1.53 0.55
N VAL A 182 -3.29 -1.64 1.87
CA VAL A 182 -3.81 -2.86 2.50
C VAL A 182 -5.34 -2.92 2.40
N GLY A 183 -5.85 -4.13 2.20
CA GLY A 183 -7.27 -4.39 2.29
C GLY A 183 -7.66 -5.76 1.78
N THR A 184 -8.87 -6.15 2.14
CA THR A 184 -9.46 -7.42 1.75
C THR A 184 -10.28 -7.32 0.45
N THR A 185 -10.59 -8.47 -0.15
CA THR A 185 -11.62 -8.53 -1.21
C THR A 185 -12.99 -8.21 -0.64
N ALA A 186 -13.89 -7.57 -1.39
CA ALA A 186 -15.22 -7.19 -0.88
C ALA A 186 -16.07 -8.37 -0.35
N PHE A 187 -15.85 -9.57 -0.92
CA PHE A 187 -16.51 -10.80 -0.51
C PHE A 187 -15.50 -11.82 0.04
N PRO A 188 -15.95 -12.75 0.90
CA PRO A 188 -15.13 -13.84 1.38
C PRO A 188 -14.49 -14.61 0.24
N SER A 189 -13.21 -14.92 0.41
CA SER A 189 -12.44 -15.73 -0.52
C SER A 189 -11.39 -16.50 0.27
N LYS A 190 -10.69 -17.45 -0.36
CA LYS A 190 -9.53 -18.13 0.25
C LYS A 190 -8.46 -17.17 0.79
N ARG A 191 -8.45 -15.91 0.34
CA ARG A 191 -7.54 -14.87 0.85
C ARG A 191 -7.86 -14.43 2.28
N TRP A 192 -9.04 -14.78 2.81
CA TRP A 192 -9.48 -14.46 4.17
C TRP A 192 -9.11 -15.56 5.18
N ASP A 193 -8.64 -16.71 4.70
CA ASP A 193 -8.21 -17.82 5.54
C ASP A 193 -7.06 -17.39 6.47
N GLY A 194 -6.97 -17.99 7.66
CA GLY A 194 -5.90 -17.69 8.62
C GLY A 194 -6.01 -16.28 9.20
N ASP A 195 -7.22 -15.89 9.62
CA ASP A 195 -7.51 -14.60 10.26
C ASP A 195 -7.20 -13.37 9.37
N ASN A 196 -7.38 -13.52 8.06
CA ASN A 196 -7.20 -12.45 7.06
C ASN A 196 -8.52 -11.75 6.74
N GLY A 197 -9.44 -11.74 7.70
CA GLY A 197 -10.73 -11.08 7.54
C GLY A 197 -10.63 -9.55 7.51
N PRO A 198 -11.74 -8.87 7.18
CA PRO A 198 -11.79 -7.42 7.08
C PRO A 198 -11.43 -6.69 8.37
N GLU A 199 -11.88 -7.17 9.53
CA GLU A 199 -11.52 -6.54 10.82
C GLU A 199 -10.02 -6.54 11.04
N GLN A 200 -9.41 -7.72 10.91
CA GLN A 200 -8.01 -7.91 11.22
C GLN A 200 -7.11 -7.18 10.21
N THR A 201 -7.50 -7.15 8.94
CA THR A 201 -6.68 -6.58 7.85
C THR A 201 -6.96 -5.10 7.61
N ASP A 202 -8.23 -4.72 7.42
CA ASP A 202 -8.61 -3.36 7.04
C ASP A 202 -8.62 -2.39 8.23
N TYR A 203 -8.78 -2.87 9.47
CA TYR A 203 -8.78 -2.03 10.67
C TYR A 203 -7.61 -2.30 11.61
N ILE A 204 -7.49 -3.51 12.19
CA ILE A 204 -6.47 -3.81 13.21
C ILE A 204 -5.06 -3.65 12.64
N GLY A 205 -4.81 -4.14 11.42
CA GLY A 205 -3.53 -3.96 10.75
C GLY A 205 -3.14 -2.48 10.59
N VAL A 206 -4.08 -1.64 10.15
CA VAL A 206 -3.85 -0.20 10.00
C VAL A 206 -3.61 0.47 11.35
N LYS A 207 -4.39 0.11 12.38
CA LYS A 207 -4.19 0.60 13.75
C LYS A 207 -2.79 0.31 14.27
N ASN A 208 -2.32 -0.92 14.09
CA ASN A 208 -0.98 -1.33 14.54
C ASN A 208 0.13 -0.63 13.76
N LEU A 209 -0.06 -0.44 12.45
CA LEU A 209 0.86 0.34 11.62
C LEU A 209 0.97 1.78 12.14
N LEU A 210 -0.16 2.47 12.30
CA LEU A 210 -0.20 3.87 12.75
C LEU A 210 0.43 4.05 14.13
N ALA A 211 0.23 3.09 15.05
CA ALA A 211 0.87 3.12 16.37
C ALA A 211 2.40 3.03 16.32
N ALA A 212 2.97 2.51 15.23
CA ALA A 212 4.41 2.37 15.03
C ALA A 212 5.02 3.44 14.11
N LEU A 213 4.20 4.22 13.40
CA LEU A 213 4.68 5.27 12.50
C LEU A 213 5.35 6.41 13.29
N PRO A 214 6.52 6.89 12.85
CA PRO A 214 7.13 8.08 13.44
C PRO A 214 6.34 9.33 13.03
N SER A 215 6.21 10.29 13.95
CA SER A 215 5.57 11.59 13.67
C SER A 215 6.33 12.48 12.69
N THR A 216 7.55 12.09 12.31
CA THR A 216 8.40 12.81 11.35
C THR A 216 8.02 12.57 9.89
N LEU A 217 7.06 11.67 9.61
CA LEU A 217 6.59 11.43 8.24
C LEU A 217 5.92 12.68 7.69
N SER A 218 6.23 13.01 6.44
CA SER A 218 5.62 14.14 5.74
C SER A 218 4.22 13.83 5.23
N ARG A 219 3.92 12.56 4.93
CA ARG A 219 2.62 12.16 4.37
C ARG A 219 2.26 10.69 4.61
N ILE A 220 0.97 10.44 4.87
CA ILE A 220 0.31 9.15 4.73
C ILE A 220 -0.67 9.21 3.56
N ILE A 221 -0.49 8.38 2.54
CA ILE A 221 -1.49 8.15 1.51
C ILE A 221 -2.25 6.87 1.87
N PHE A 222 -3.56 6.96 2.11
CA PHE A 222 -4.37 5.81 2.53
C PHE A 222 -5.41 5.45 1.47
N VAL A 223 -5.33 4.21 0.96
CA VAL A 223 -6.32 3.67 0.02
C VAL A 223 -7.49 3.04 0.79
N SER A 224 -8.60 3.78 0.81
CA SER A 224 -9.87 3.38 1.40
C SER A 224 -10.81 2.80 0.33
N SER A 225 -12.10 3.14 0.37
CA SER A 225 -13.13 2.73 -0.59
C SER A 225 -14.24 3.78 -0.63
N ALA A 226 -14.85 3.98 -1.80
CA ALA A 226 -16.16 4.62 -1.87
C ALA A 226 -17.20 3.75 -1.14
N GLY A 227 -18.18 4.38 -0.50
CA GLY A 227 -19.25 3.76 0.30
C GLY A 227 -19.00 3.70 1.81
N VAL A 228 -17.82 4.13 2.30
CA VAL A 228 -17.43 4.08 3.73
C VAL A 228 -18.17 5.06 4.65
N GLU A 229 -18.87 6.07 4.13
CA GLU A 229 -19.80 6.90 4.91
C GLU A 229 -21.25 6.36 4.80
N ARG A 230 -21.51 5.52 3.80
CA ARG A 230 -22.85 5.01 3.45
C ARG A 230 -23.04 3.53 3.76
N TYR A 231 -22.11 2.87 4.47
CA TYR A 231 -22.12 1.41 4.66
C TYR A 231 -23.34 0.84 5.40
N ASN A 232 -24.15 1.69 6.05
CA ASN A 232 -25.42 1.30 6.68
C ASN A 232 -26.66 1.60 5.81
N GLN A 233 -26.48 2.19 4.62
CA GLN A 233 -27.56 2.58 3.71
C GLN A 233 -27.70 1.55 2.57
N LEU A 234 -28.90 1.36 2.03
CA LEU A 234 -29.10 0.53 0.84
C LEU A 234 -28.50 1.22 -0.40
N PRO A 235 -27.85 0.50 -1.33
CA PRO A 235 -27.54 -0.94 -1.32
C PRO A 235 -26.20 -1.31 -0.63
N TYR A 236 -25.48 -0.34 -0.06
CA TYR A 236 -24.14 -0.53 0.51
C TYR A 236 -24.11 -1.42 1.75
N ASN A 237 -25.19 -1.48 2.52
CA ASN A 237 -25.34 -2.44 3.61
C ASN A 237 -25.23 -3.90 3.14
N ILE A 238 -25.72 -4.22 1.93
CA ILE A 238 -25.60 -5.55 1.31
C ILE A 238 -24.15 -5.78 0.85
N LEU A 239 -23.52 -4.75 0.27
CA LEU A 239 -22.11 -4.83 -0.13
C LEU A 239 -21.16 -4.88 1.07
N ASN A 240 -21.59 -4.37 2.23
CA ASN A 240 -20.88 -4.38 3.50
C ASN A 240 -21.29 -5.56 4.40
N LEU A 241 -21.91 -6.62 3.85
CA LEU A 241 -22.40 -7.76 4.65
C LEU A 241 -21.30 -8.40 5.52
N PHE A 242 -20.04 -8.25 5.12
CA PHE A 242 -18.87 -8.77 5.83
C PHE A 242 -18.01 -7.68 6.50
N GLY A 243 -18.52 -6.45 6.61
CA GLY A 243 -17.92 -5.37 7.37
C GLY A 243 -16.76 -4.61 6.72
N VAL A 244 -16.39 -4.91 5.47
CA VAL A 244 -15.24 -4.28 4.77
C VAL A 244 -15.31 -2.75 4.80
N LEU A 245 -16.45 -2.15 4.42
CA LEU A 245 -16.61 -0.69 4.41
C LEU A 245 -16.61 -0.11 5.84
N LYS A 246 -17.21 -0.82 6.80
CA LYS A 246 -17.18 -0.44 8.22
C LYS A 246 -15.73 -0.36 8.73
N TYR A 247 -14.93 -1.40 8.52
CA TYR A 247 -13.55 -1.45 9.02
C TYR A 247 -12.63 -0.47 8.28
N LYS A 248 -12.83 -0.26 6.97
CA LYS A 248 -12.14 0.81 6.24
C LYS A 248 -12.49 2.20 6.78
N LYS A 249 -13.75 2.47 7.11
CA LYS A 249 -14.15 3.74 7.76
C LYS A 249 -13.46 3.94 9.11
N MET A 250 -13.43 2.90 9.93
CA MET A 250 -12.72 2.94 11.22
C MET A 250 -11.22 3.22 11.05
N ALA A 251 -10.59 2.66 10.00
CA ALA A 251 -9.20 2.94 9.67
C ALA A 251 -8.99 4.37 9.17
N GLU A 252 -9.90 4.94 8.36
CA GLU A 252 -9.85 6.36 8.00
C GLU A 252 -9.86 7.27 9.23
N ASP A 253 -10.71 6.97 10.21
CA ASP A 253 -10.80 7.77 11.44
C ASP A 253 -9.51 7.71 12.26
N LEU A 254 -8.81 6.56 12.25
CA LEU A 254 -7.48 6.44 12.84
C LEU A 254 -6.42 7.23 12.07
N VAL A 255 -6.45 7.19 10.73
CA VAL A 255 -5.51 7.98 9.90
C VAL A 255 -5.72 9.48 10.16
N LYS A 256 -6.98 9.93 10.19
CA LYS A 256 -7.35 11.33 10.47
C LYS A 256 -6.89 11.79 11.86
N SER A 257 -6.92 10.91 12.85
CA SER A 257 -6.51 11.21 14.23
C SER A 257 -5.03 10.95 14.52
N SER A 258 -4.24 10.49 13.53
CA SER A 258 -2.82 10.14 13.72
C SER A 258 -1.91 11.34 14.00
N GLY A 259 -2.35 12.56 13.65
CA GLY A 259 -1.53 13.77 13.73
C GLY A 259 -0.45 13.88 12.65
N ILE A 260 -0.40 12.93 11.72
CA ILE A 260 0.48 12.95 10.55
C ILE A 260 -0.32 13.46 9.35
N PRO A 261 0.22 14.36 8.51
CA PRO A 261 -0.48 14.81 7.31
C PRO A 261 -0.89 13.63 6.44
N TYR A 262 -2.13 13.61 5.97
CA TYR A 262 -2.65 12.48 5.20
C TYR A 262 -3.34 12.89 3.91
N THR A 263 -3.49 11.95 2.99
CA THR A 263 -4.44 12.00 1.88
C THR A 263 -5.17 10.67 1.84
N ILE A 264 -6.49 10.69 1.96
CA ILE A 264 -7.31 9.48 1.88
C ILE A 264 -7.95 9.41 0.49
N LEU A 265 -7.78 8.28 -0.19
CA LEU A 265 -8.38 8.03 -1.50
C LEU A 265 -9.49 6.97 -1.37
N ARG A 266 -10.70 7.31 -1.80
CA ARG A 266 -11.90 6.46 -1.82
C ARG A 266 -12.21 6.08 -3.27
N PRO A 267 -11.57 5.03 -3.83
CA PRO A 267 -11.88 4.57 -5.17
C PRO A 267 -13.25 3.91 -5.24
N GLY A 268 -13.88 3.95 -6.41
CA GLY A 268 -14.97 3.05 -6.77
C GLY A 268 -14.51 1.60 -6.94
N ARG A 269 -15.30 0.78 -7.63
CA ARG A 269 -14.95 -0.62 -7.88
C ARG A 269 -13.69 -0.72 -8.74
N LEU A 270 -12.66 -1.37 -8.20
CA LEU A 270 -11.36 -1.45 -8.87
C LEU A 270 -11.38 -2.30 -10.16
N THR A 271 -10.96 -1.71 -11.28
CA THR A 271 -10.88 -2.32 -12.62
C THR A 271 -9.44 -2.41 -13.15
N ASP A 272 -9.29 -3.06 -14.31
CA ASP A 272 -8.04 -3.28 -15.06
C ASP A 272 -6.96 -4.12 -14.36
N GLY A 273 -6.05 -4.69 -15.17
CA GLY A 273 -5.20 -5.82 -14.81
C GLY A 273 -3.86 -5.45 -14.16
N PRO A 274 -3.13 -6.44 -13.58
CA PRO A 274 -3.53 -7.81 -13.22
C PRO A 274 -3.29 -8.14 -11.74
N TYR A 275 -3.91 -9.24 -11.28
CA TYR A 275 -3.50 -9.94 -10.04
C TYR A 275 -2.30 -10.89 -10.26
N THR A 276 -1.72 -10.94 -11.48
CA THR A 276 -0.85 -12.04 -11.97
C THR A 276 0.26 -11.67 -12.97
N SER A 277 0.48 -10.40 -13.34
CA SER A 277 1.66 -10.01 -14.15
C SER A 277 2.77 -9.61 -13.21
N TYR A 278 3.90 -10.30 -13.33
CA TYR A 278 5.09 -10.09 -12.50
C TYR A 278 6.08 -9.11 -13.15
N ASP A 279 5.87 -8.73 -14.41
CA ASP A 279 6.71 -7.74 -15.09
C ASP A 279 6.22 -6.32 -14.77
N LEU A 280 6.99 -5.59 -13.97
CA LEU A 280 6.75 -4.18 -13.59
C LEU A 280 6.62 -3.25 -14.81
N ASN A 281 7.37 -3.50 -15.88
CA ASN A 281 7.29 -2.68 -17.09
C ASN A 281 5.96 -2.91 -17.82
N THR A 282 5.48 -4.16 -17.84
CA THR A 282 4.15 -4.49 -18.35
C THR A 282 3.04 -3.94 -17.45
N LEU A 283 3.25 -3.88 -16.13
CA LEU A 283 2.29 -3.28 -15.20
C LEU A 283 2.06 -1.78 -15.48
N LEU A 284 3.13 -1.03 -15.75
CA LEU A 284 3.02 0.39 -16.14
C LEU A 284 2.40 0.59 -17.52
N LYS A 285 2.66 -0.35 -18.45
CA LYS A 285 2.10 -0.34 -19.80
C LYS A 285 0.67 -0.88 -19.85
N ALA A 286 0.14 -1.43 -18.77
CA ALA A 286 -1.20 -1.99 -18.74
C ALA A 286 -2.23 -0.89 -18.99
N THR A 287 -2.86 -0.96 -20.16
CA THR A 287 -3.87 0.00 -20.57
C THR A 287 -5.11 -0.16 -19.70
N ALA A 288 -5.41 0.86 -18.90
CA ALA A 288 -6.81 1.20 -18.64
C ALA A 288 -7.51 1.30 -20.00
N GLY A 289 -8.72 0.75 -20.12
CA GLY A 289 -9.48 0.75 -21.37
C GLY A 289 -9.80 2.17 -21.89
N MET A 290 -10.98 2.40 -22.47
CA MET A 290 -11.36 3.77 -22.89
C MET A 290 -11.59 4.74 -21.70
N ARG A 291 -11.51 4.25 -20.46
CA ARG A 291 -11.78 4.98 -19.22
C ARG A 291 -10.51 5.46 -18.52
N LYS A 292 -9.78 6.40 -19.12
CA LYS A 292 -8.52 6.92 -18.56
C LYS A 292 -8.70 8.25 -17.82
N ALA A 293 -9.66 9.06 -18.24
CA ALA A 293 -10.06 10.28 -17.55
C ALA A 293 -10.49 10.01 -16.11
N VAL A 294 -10.43 11.05 -15.26
CA VAL A 294 -10.76 10.94 -13.83
C VAL A 294 -11.84 11.92 -13.42
N GLU A 295 -12.78 11.43 -12.61
CA GLU A 295 -13.67 12.28 -11.81
C GLU A 295 -13.20 12.21 -10.37
N VAL A 296 -12.86 13.38 -9.80
CA VAL A 296 -12.40 13.51 -8.42
C VAL A 296 -13.32 14.45 -7.66
N ARG A 297 -13.72 14.06 -6.44
CA ARG A 297 -14.46 14.94 -5.52
C ARG A 297 -13.80 14.95 -4.15
N ARG A 298 -13.79 16.12 -3.52
CA ARG A 298 -13.21 16.34 -2.20
C ARG A 298 -14.27 16.19 -1.10
N GLY A 299 -13.92 15.51 -0.02
CA GLY A 299 -14.70 15.44 1.22
C GLY A 299 -16.00 14.63 1.16
N SER A 300 -16.37 14.08 0.01
CA SER A 300 -17.64 13.37 -0.16
C SER A 300 -17.51 11.85 -0.13
N ASP A 301 -18.66 11.19 -0.11
CA ASP A 301 -18.84 9.77 -0.42
C ASP A 301 -20.17 9.62 -1.15
N THR A 302 -20.26 10.13 -2.38
CA THR A 302 -21.48 10.17 -3.18
C THR A 302 -21.32 9.46 -4.51
N LEU A 303 -20.09 9.30 -4.98
CA LEU A 303 -19.78 8.69 -6.27
C LEU A 303 -20.03 7.18 -6.24
N SER A 304 -20.40 6.67 -7.40
CA SER A 304 -20.64 5.26 -7.67
C SER A 304 -20.12 4.95 -9.06
N GLY A 305 -19.15 4.06 -9.15
CA GLY A 305 -18.53 3.73 -10.43
C GLY A 305 -17.32 2.83 -10.26
N GLU A 306 -16.50 2.83 -11.29
CA GLU A 306 -15.27 2.05 -11.36
C GLU A 306 -14.05 2.96 -11.23
N THR A 307 -12.94 2.39 -10.78
CA THR A 307 -11.64 3.07 -10.75
C THR A 307 -10.57 2.12 -11.24
N SER A 308 -9.84 2.50 -12.27
CA SER A 308 -8.71 1.71 -12.74
C SER A 308 -7.62 1.66 -11.67
N ARG A 309 -7.03 0.47 -11.43
CA ARG A 309 -5.93 0.32 -10.47
C ARG A 309 -4.71 1.17 -10.86
N VAL A 310 -4.45 1.32 -12.15
CA VAL A 310 -3.33 2.13 -12.66
C VAL A 310 -3.55 3.59 -12.31
N THR A 311 -4.75 4.11 -12.62
CA THR A 311 -5.15 5.49 -12.27
C THR A 311 -5.09 5.75 -10.77
N LEU A 312 -5.57 4.81 -9.95
CA LEU A 312 -5.50 4.94 -8.50
C LEU A 312 -4.06 4.97 -7.99
N ALA A 313 -3.19 4.10 -8.54
CA ALA A 313 -1.79 4.06 -8.15
C ALA A 313 -1.04 5.35 -8.52
N GLU A 314 -1.29 5.89 -9.73
CA GLU A 314 -0.77 7.21 -10.11
C GLU A 314 -1.27 8.29 -9.16
N CYS A 315 -2.57 8.35 -8.86
CA CYS A 315 -3.11 9.29 -7.89
C CYS A 315 -2.42 9.16 -6.51
N CYS A 316 -2.15 7.94 -6.04
CA CYS A 316 -1.44 7.71 -4.78
C CYS A 316 -0.03 8.31 -4.79
N VAL A 317 0.73 8.09 -5.85
CA VAL A 317 2.12 8.57 -5.97
C VAL A 317 2.16 10.08 -6.13
N GLN A 318 1.27 10.63 -6.96
CA GLN A 318 1.24 12.05 -7.30
C GLN A 318 0.77 12.89 -6.09
N ALA A 319 -0.19 12.39 -5.31
CA ALA A 319 -0.66 13.04 -4.09
C ALA A 319 0.43 13.24 -3.02
N LEU A 320 1.57 12.53 -3.09
CA LEU A 320 2.72 12.76 -2.20
C LEU A 320 3.29 14.18 -2.35
N GLY A 321 3.28 14.72 -3.58
CA GLY A 321 3.83 16.04 -3.90
C GLY A 321 2.82 17.18 -3.86
N VAL A 322 1.53 16.88 -3.75
CA VAL A 322 0.47 17.89 -3.82
C VAL A 322 0.12 18.40 -2.43
N LYS A 323 0.36 19.69 -2.20
CA LYS A 323 0.10 20.35 -0.91
C LYS A 323 -1.39 20.48 -0.63
N GLU A 324 -2.19 20.78 -1.63
CA GLU A 324 -3.65 20.91 -1.56
C GLU A 324 -4.35 19.58 -1.27
N ALA A 325 -3.62 18.47 -1.33
CA ALA A 325 -4.09 17.15 -0.94
C ALA A 325 -3.83 16.83 0.55
N GLU A 326 -3.21 17.74 1.32
CA GLU A 326 -2.94 17.57 2.76
C GLU A 326 -4.22 17.59 3.59
N ASN A 327 -4.37 16.57 4.41
CA ASN A 327 -5.50 16.33 5.30
C ASN A 327 -6.84 16.23 4.55
N GLU A 328 -6.78 15.90 3.27
CA GLU A 328 -7.95 15.79 2.40
C GLU A 328 -8.38 14.35 2.18
N VAL A 329 -9.66 14.21 1.85
CA VAL A 329 -10.27 12.95 1.43
C VAL A 329 -10.81 13.13 0.02
N PHE A 330 -10.46 12.24 -0.90
CA PHE A 330 -10.91 12.30 -2.28
C PHE A 330 -11.65 11.03 -2.67
N GLU A 331 -12.82 11.18 -3.29
CA GLU A 331 -13.41 10.13 -4.12
C GLU A 331 -12.76 10.17 -5.50
N LEU A 332 -12.49 8.99 -6.07
CA LEU A 332 -11.83 8.88 -7.37
C LEU A 332 -12.54 7.84 -8.24
N LEU A 333 -13.06 8.24 -9.39
CA LEU A 333 -13.58 7.34 -10.42
C LEU A 333 -12.79 7.48 -11.73
N SER A 334 -12.72 6.39 -12.48
CA SER A 334 -12.29 6.39 -13.88
C SER A 334 -13.50 6.57 -14.79
N VAL A 335 -13.43 7.55 -15.69
CA VAL A 335 -14.45 7.91 -16.67
C VAL A 335 -13.90 7.85 -18.08
N GLU A 336 -14.78 7.78 -19.08
CA GLU A 336 -14.37 7.76 -20.48
C GLU A 336 -13.61 9.03 -20.87
N GLY A 337 -12.54 8.87 -21.64
CA GLY A 337 -11.69 9.96 -22.10
C GLY A 337 -10.21 9.74 -21.77
N GLU A 338 -9.38 10.70 -22.17
CA GLU A 338 -7.95 10.71 -21.86
C GLU A 338 -7.70 11.08 -20.41
N GLY A 339 -6.77 10.36 -19.79
CA GLY A 339 -6.40 10.51 -18.39
C GLY A 339 -5.15 11.35 -18.18
N PRO A 340 -4.91 11.80 -16.94
CA PRO A 340 -3.66 12.49 -16.58
C PRO A 340 -2.42 11.61 -16.74
N GLY A 341 -2.56 10.27 -16.80
CA GLY A 341 -1.41 9.37 -16.90
C GLY A 341 -0.45 9.60 -15.75
N SER A 342 0.83 9.82 -16.06
CA SER A 342 1.89 10.16 -15.10
C SER A 342 2.22 11.66 -15.02
N ASP A 343 1.44 12.52 -15.68
CA ASP A 343 1.64 13.97 -15.71
C ASP A 343 1.37 14.60 -14.32
N GLU A 344 2.42 15.11 -13.69
CA GLU A 344 2.37 15.65 -12.33
C GLU A 344 1.54 16.93 -12.24
N GLY A 345 1.67 17.83 -13.23
CA GLY A 345 0.92 19.09 -13.26
C GLY A 345 -0.57 18.87 -13.51
N ALA A 346 -0.92 17.86 -14.31
CA ALA A 346 -2.31 17.46 -14.50
C ALA A 346 -2.92 16.93 -13.19
N TRP A 347 -2.21 16.06 -12.47
CA TRP A 347 -2.66 15.54 -11.18
C TRP A 347 -2.77 16.63 -10.10
N GLU A 348 -1.78 17.52 -10.01
CA GLU A 348 -1.80 18.67 -9.11
C GLU A 348 -3.05 19.52 -9.36
N LYS A 349 -3.30 19.89 -10.62
CA LYS A 349 -4.49 20.66 -10.99
C LYS A 349 -5.78 19.92 -10.63
N ILE A 350 -5.88 18.62 -10.90
CA ILE A 350 -7.07 17.81 -10.61
C ILE A 350 -7.36 17.78 -9.10
N LEU A 351 -6.34 17.51 -8.27
CA LEU A 351 -6.51 17.43 -6.81
C LEU A 351 -6.75 18.80 -6.18
N ALA A 352 -6.06 19.84 -6.65
CA ALA A 352 -6.23 21.21 -6.18
C ALA A 352 -7.61 21.77 -6.53
N SER A 353 -8.12 21.49 -7.73
CA SER A 353 -9.42 21.99 -8.21
C SER A 353 -10.60 21.05 -7.97
N ALA A 354 -10.38 19.90 -7.31
CA ALA A 354 -11.42 18.93 -7.03
C ALA A 354 -12.60 19.58 -6.29
N PRO A 355 -13.82 19.56 -6.85
CA PRO A 355 -14.96 20.17 -6.21
C PRO A 355 -15.27 19.47 -4.88
N ALA A 356 -15.65 20.25 -3.87
CA ALA A 356 -16.25 19.69 -2.66
C ALA A 356 -17.52 18.94 -3.06
N GLY A 357 -17.65 17.68 -2.65
CA GLY A 357 -18.91 17.00 -2.87
C GLY A 357 -19.99 17.52 -1.94
N LYS A 358 -21.21 17.52 -2.47
CA LYS A 358 -22.40 18.07 -1.82
C LYS A 358 -23.01 17.11 -0.81
#